data_AF-A0A1Y2MH72-F1
#
_entry.id   AF-A0A1Y2MH72-F1
#
_cell.length_a   1.000
_cell.length_b   1.000
_cell.length_c   1.000
_cell.angle_alpha   90.00
_cell.angle_beta   90.00
_cell.angle_gamma   90.00
#
_symmetry.space_group_name_H-M   'P 1'
#
loop_
_entity.id
_entity.type
_entity.pdbx_description
1 polymer ?
#
loop_
_entity_poly.entity_id
_entity_poly.type
_entity_poly.pdbx_seq_one_letter_code
_entity_poly.pdbx_strand_id
1 'polypeptide(L)'
;MDPVLTTPRLKLTLLTHAEKGSEEFSWLHQLRSDKQAQFWSLHGPSATVQDTEKAAQHFLPSASHPLRIAYAIHDPSLPCDQSQFIGLITLHPLVPGAFLPLPAHLAPPPENKEGTLVTELAYALLPAAWGKGFATEALGAVLDALEANAGN
;
A
#
# COMPACT_ATOMS: atom_id res chain seq x y z
N MET A 1 2.71 -12.57 5.83
CA MET A 1 1.71 -11.56 5.45
C MET A 1 0.56 -12.26 4.78
N ASP A 2 -0.64 -12.06 5.31
CA ASP A 2 -1.84 -12.74 4.83
C ASP A 2 -2.31 -12.16 3.49
N PRO A 3 -2.81 -13.00 2.56
CA PRO A 3 -3.22 -12.55 1.23
C PRO A 3 -4.44 -11.63 1.28
N VAL A 4 -5.24 -11.73 2.34
CA VAL A 4 -6.40 -10.86 2.59
C VAL A 4 -6.43 -10.49 4.07
N LEU A 5 -6.62 -9.20 4.37
CA LEU A 5 -6.94 -8.71 5.71
C LEU A 5 -8.37 -8.15 5.69
N THR A 6 -9.15 -8.43 6.73
CA THR A 6 -10.53 -7.94 6.87
C THR A 6 -10.67 -7.11 8.12
N THR A 7 -11.29 -5.93 7.97
CA THR A 7 -11.65 -5.04 9.07
C THR A 7 -13.18 -4.94 9.16
N PRO A 8 -13.76 -4.23 10.15
CA PRO A 8 -15.21 -4.05 10.22
C PRO A 8 -15.85 -3.42 8.97
N ARG A 9 -15.09 -2.64 8.18
CA ARG A 9 -15.60 -1.94 6.99
C ARG A 9 -14.84 -2.23 5.69
N LEU A 10 -13.65 -2.82 5.75
CA LEU A 10 -12.73 -2.91 4.61
C LEU A 10 -12.22 -4.33 4.36
N LYS A 11 -11.88 -4.61 3.10
CA LYS A 11 -11.14 -5.78 2.67
C LYS A 11 -9.84 -5.34 1.99
N LEU A 12 -8.71 -5.71 2.55
CA LEU A 12 -7.40 -5.42 1.98
C LEU A 12 -6.87 -6.67 1.27
N THR A 13 -6.48 -6.56 0.01
CA THR A 13 -5.92 -7.66 -0.80
C THR A 13 -4.43 -7.42 -1.06
N LEU A 14 -3.58 -8.39 -0.75
CA LEU A 14 -2.13 -8.30 -0.94
C LEU A 14 -1.78 -8.38 -2.44
N LEU A 15 -1.18 -7.33 -2.98
CA LEU A 15 -0.70 -7.27 -4.36
C LEU A 15 0.74 -7.81 -4.44
N THR A 16 0.92 -8.99 -5.04
CA THR A 16 2.24 -9.58 -5.31
C THR A 16 2.71 -9.32 -6.74
N HIS A 17 1.78 -9.08 -7.66
CA HIS A 17 2.00 -8.77 -9.07
C HIS A 17 0.84 -7.92 -9.59
N ALA A 18 1.06 -7.20 -10.69
CA ALA A 18 0.04 -6.45 -11.42
C ALA A 18 0.44 -6.40 -12.90
N GLU A 19 0.04 -7.43 -13.65
CA GLU A 19 0.35 -7.53 -15.08
C GLU A 19 -0.58 -6.66 -15.91
N LYS A 20 -0.13 -6.19 -17.08
CA LYS A 20 -0.98 -5.39 -17.98
C LYS A 20 -2.23 -6.18 -18.37
N GLY A 21 -3.40 -5.64 -18.04
CA GLY A 21 -4.70 -6.28 -18.27
C GLY A 21 -5.22 -7.10 -17.10
N SER A 22 -4.48 -7.22 -15.99
CA SER A 22 -4.98 -7.78 -14.73
C SER A 22 -5.91 -6.79 -14.02
N GLU A 23 -6.74 -7.31 -13.10
CA GLU A 23 -7.66 -6.50 -12.31
C GLU A 23 -6.88 -5.56 -11.36
N GLU A 24 -5.82 -6.08 -10.74
CA GLU A 24 -4.89 -5.35 -9.88
C GLU A 24 -4.25 -4.16 -10.61
N PHE A 25 -3.84 -4.37 -11.86
CA PHE A 25 -3.29 -3.30 -12.68
C PHE A 25 -4.33 -2.23 -13.02
N SER A 26 -5.59 -2.62 -13.23
CA SER A 26 -6.69 -1.68 -13.46
C SER A 26 -6.93 -0.78 -12.24
N TRP A 27 -6.90 -1.34 -11.03
CA TRP A 27 -6.99 -0.60 -9.76
C TRP A 27 -5.81 0.37 -9.58
N LEU A 28 -4.58 -0.10 -9.82
CA LEU A 28 -3.39 0.74 -9.76
C LEU A 28 -3.46 1.89 -10.77
N HIS A 29 -3.93 1.65 -12.00
CA HIS A 29 -4.08 2.70 -13.01
C HIS A 29 -5.20 3.67 -12.68
N GLN A 30 -6.34 3.20 -12.14
CA GLN A 30 -7.42 4.05 -11.64
C GLN A 30 -6.90 5.02 -10.56
N LEU A 31 -6.18 4.51 -9.55
CA LEU A 31 -5.62 5.33 -8.48
C LEU A 31 -4.53 6.29 -8.97
N ARG A 32 -3.66 5.84 -9.89
CA ARG A 32 -2.52 6.62 -10.39
C ARG A 32 -2.90 7.65 -11.45
N SER A 33 -3.99 7.48 -12.19
CA SER A 33 -4.47 8.47 -13.16
C SER A 33 -5.36 9.55 -12.54
N ASP A 34 -5.96 9.29 -11.37
CA ASP A 34 -6.78 10.27 -10.66
C ASP A 34 -5.95 11.46 -10.17
N LYS A 35 -6.26 12.65 -10.72
CA LYS A 35 -5.56 13.91 -10.43
C LYS A 35 -5.72 14.37 -8.98
N GLN A 36 -6.82 14.02 -8.32
CA GLN A 36 -7.09 14.35 -6.94
C GLN A 36 -6.41 13.34 -6.00
N ALA A 37 -6.40 12.04 -6.33
CA ALA A 37 -5.65 11.06 -5.55
C ALA A 37 -4.13 11.29 -5.61
N GLN A 38 -3.61 11.80 -6.73
CA GLN A 38 -2.16 12.00 -6.95
C GLN A 38 -1.68 13.46 -6.86
N PHE A 39 -2.47 14.41 -6.34
CA PHE A 39 -2.05 15.84 -6.32
C PHE A 39 -0.73 16.08 -5.56
N TRP A 40 -0.42 15.22 -4.59
CA TRP A 40 0.76 15.27 -3.72
C TRP A 40 1.89 14.34 -4.20
N SER A 41 1.68 13.57 -5.27
CA SER A 41 2.70 12.66 -5.82
C SER A 41 3.85 13.46 -6.44
N LEU A 42 5.09 13.15 -6.07
CA LEU A 42 6.30 13.77 -6.65
C LEU A 42 6.40 13.58 -8.18
N HIS A 43 5.75 12.54 -8.71
CA HIS A 43 5.69 12.24 -10.15
C HIS A 43 4.34 12.61 -10.77
N GLY A 44 3.43 13.21 -10.00
CA GLY A 44 2.07 13.52 -10.41
C GLY A 44 1.24 12.27 -10.77
N PRO A 45 0.07 12.48 -11.41
CA PRO A 45 -0.74 11.41 -11.96
C PRO A 45 -0.10 10.80 -13.22
N SER A 46 -0.22 9.48 -13.36
CA SER A 46 0.14 8.74 -14.57
C SER A 46 -0.77 9.13 -15.73
N ALA A 47 -0.19 9.58 -16.85
CA ALA A 47 -0.92 9.90 -18.07
C ALA A 47 -1.19 8.66 -18.93
N THR A 48 -0.35 7.63 -18.79
CA THR A 48 -0.39 6.38 -19.56
C THR A 48 -0.34 5.16 -18.65
N VAL A 49 -0.72 3.99 -19.20
CA VAL A 49 -0.54 2.71 -18.49
C VAL A 49 0.94 2.38 -18.29
N GLN A 50 1.82 2.82 -19.17
CA GLN A 50 3.27 2.66 -19.04
C GLN A 50 3.82 3.44 -17.83
N ASP A 51 3.29 4.63 -17.54
CA ASP A 51 3.66 5.39 -16.34
C ASP A 51 3.21 4.67 -15.06
N THR A 52 2.07 3.97 -15.10
CA THR A 52 1.57 3.17 -13.97
C THR A 52 2.40 1.91 -13.77
N GLU A 53 2.78 1.21 -14.84
CA GLU A 53 3.71 0.07 -14.78
C GLU A 53 5.04 0.48 -14.16
N LYS A 54 5.63 1.61 -14.61
CA LYS A 54 6.85 2.15 -14.03
C LYS A 54 6.67 2.52 -12.56
N ALA A 55 5.55 3.14 -12.17
CA ALA A 55 5.25 3.45 -10.78
C ALA A 55 5.13 2.17 -9.92
N ALA A 56 4.46 1.12 -10.43
CA ALA A 56 4.27 -0.15 -9.73
C ALA A 56 5.60 -0.84 -9.41
N GLN A 57 6.61 -0.72 -10.27
CA GLN A 57 7.98 -1.22 -10.01
C GLN A 57 8.66 -0.60 -8.79
N HIS A 58 8.16 0.52 -8.24
CA HIS A 58 8.71 1.12 -7.02
C HIS A 58 8.10 0.56 -5.73
N PHE A 59 6.88 0.02 -5.75
CA PHE A 59 6.17 -0.42 -4.54
C PHE A 59 5.67 -1.88 -4.54
N LEU A 60 5.65 -2.55 -5.69
CA LEU A 60 5.41 -4.00 -5.75
C LEU A 60 6.70 -4.79 -5.46
N PRO A 61 6.59 -6.01 -4.89
CA PRO A 61 7.73 -6.88 -4.67
C PRO A 61 8.39 -7.29 -6.00
N SER A 62 9.70 -7.48 -5.94
CA SER A 62 10.53 -7.89 -7.07
C SER A 62 11.71 -8.72 -6.57
N ALA A 63 12.40 -9.43 -7.47
CA ALA A 63 13.60 -10.21 -7.09
C ALA A 63 14.67 -9.37 -6.37
N SER A 64 14.79 -8.08 -6.69
CA SER A 64 15.70 -7.14 -6.02
C SER A 64 15.15 -6.52 -4.73
N HIS A 65 13.83 -6.53 -4.55
CA HIS A 65 13.14 -5.92 -3.41
C HIS A 65 11.96 -6.83 -2.95
N PRO A 66 12.25 -8.00 -2.35
CA PRO A 66 11.22 -8.99 -2.02
C PRO A 66 10.34 -8.59 -0.83
N LEU A 67 10.80 -7.66 0.02
CA LEU A 67 10.13 -7.22 1.26
C LEU A 67 9.19 -6.02 1.06
N ARG A 68 8.71 -5.78 -0.16
CA ARG A 68 7.69 -4.77 -0.43
C ARG A 68 6.31 -5.36 -0.26
N ILE A 69 5.50 -4.70 0.55
CA ILE A 69 4.12 -5.08 0.86
C ILE A 69 3.22 -4.00 0.25
N ALA A 70 2.26 -4.41 -0.57
CA ALA A 70 1.27 -3.51 -1.15
C ALA A 70 -0.12 -4.11 -0.93
N TYR A 71 -1.03 -3.37 -0.29
CA TYR A 71 -2.41 -3.80 -0.05
C TYR A 71 -3.38 -2.89 -0.79
N ALA A 72 -4.13 -3.47 -1.73
CA ALA A 72 -5.29 -2.83 -2.34
C ALA A 72 -6.45 -2.84 -1.34
N ILE A 73 -6.96 -1.65 -1.00
CA ILE A 73 -8.07 -1.46 -0.05
C ILE A 73 -9.38 -1.46 -0.83
N HIS A 74 -10.33 -2.26 -0.37
CA HIS A 74 -11.69 -2.33 -0.91
C HIS A 74 -12.72 -1.97 0.16
N ASP A 75 -13.78 -1.28 -0.24
CA ASP A 75 -14.99 -1.03 0.53
C ASP A 75 -16.11 -1.98 0.04
N PRO A 76 -16.40 -3.09 0.76
CA PRO A 76 -17.41 -4.06 0.34
C PRO A 76 -18.84 -3.53 0.39
N SER A 77 -19.07 -2.34 0.95
CA SER A 77 -20.39 -1.68 0.92
C SER A 77 -20.67 -0.99 -0.41
N LEU A 78 -19.64 -0.78 -1.25
CA LEU A 78 -19.83 -0.27 -2.60
C LEU A 78 -20.48 -1.34 -3.50
N PRO A 79 -21.49 -0.98 -4.32
CA PRO A 79 -22.09 -1.86 -5.30
C PRO A 79 -21.06 -2.47 -6.26
N CYS A 80 -21.30 -3.69 -6.75
CA CYS A 80 -20.34 -4.42 -7.60
C CYS A 80 -20.14 -3.80 -9.00
N ASP A 81 -21.08 -2.95 -9.44
CA ASP A 81 -20.96 -2.09 -10.63
C ASP A 81 -20.04 -0.86 -10.41
N GLN A 82 -19.70 -0.56 -9.15
CA GLN A 82 -18.66 0.38 -8.78
C GLN A 82 -17.38 -0.40 -8.46
N SER A 83 -16.23 0.17 -8.81
CA SER A 83 -14.94 -0.40 -8.38
C SER A 83 -14.92 -0.38 -6.84
N GLN A 84 -15.02 -1.56 -6.21
CA GLN A 84 -14.95 -1.67 -4.75
C GLN A 84 -13.58 -1.22 -4.23
N PHE A 85 -12.56 -1.22 -5.09
CA PHE A 85 -11.25 -0.67 -4.81
C PHE A 85 -11.32 0.84 -4.55
N ILE A 86 -10.84 1.25 -3.38
CA ILE A 86 -10.84 2.64 -2.91
C ILE A 86 -9.44 3.24 -2.74
N GLY A 87 -8.38 2.44 -2.84
CA GLY A 87 -7.01 2.93 -2.70
C GLY A 87 -5.97 1.86 -2.35
N LEU A 88 -4.76 2.31 -2.05
CA LEU A 88 -3.58 1.48 -1.85
C LEU A 88 -2.84 1.88 -0.58
N ILE A 89 -2.31 0.90 0.15
CA ILE A 89 -1.21 1.07 1.12
C ILE A 89 0.03 0.38 0.58
N THR A 90 1.19 0.99 0.76
CA THR A 90 2.49 0.42 0.43
C THR A 90 3.43 0.56 1.61
N LEU A 91 4.09 -0.52 2.00
CA LEU A 91 5.06 -0.57 3.08
C LEU A 91 6.32 -1.31 2.61
N HIS A 92 7.49 -0.71 2.75
CA HIS A 92 8.73 -1.36 2.35
C HIS A 92 9.98 -0.83 3.07
N PRO A 93 11.02 -1.67 3.26
CA PRO A 93 12.30 -1.23 3.78
C PRO A 93 13.05 -0.39 2.73
N LEU A 94 13.75 0.64 3.20
CA LEU A 94 14.53 1.57 2.37
C LEU A 94 16.04 1.34 2.45
N VAL A 95 16.51 0.61 3.48
CA VAL A 95 17.94 0.33 3.70
C VAL A 95 18.25 -1.13 3.31
N PRO A 96 19.30 -1.38 2.50
CA PRO A 96 19.75 -2.74 2.19
C PRO A 96 20.10 -3.53 3.46
N GLY A 97 19.69 -4.81 3.52
CA GLY A 97 19.78 -5.64 4.73
C GLY A 97 18.51 -5.68 5.58
N ALA A 98 17.58 -4.74 5.35
CA ALA A 98 16.13 -4.77 5.54
C ALA A 98 15.51 -5.45 6.78
N PHE A 99 14.78 -4.65 7.57
CA PHE A 99 13.82 -5.16 8.56
C PHE A 99 12.49 -4.41 8.49
N LEU A 100 11.48 -5.05 7.91
CA LEU A 100 10.12 -5.01 8.45
C LEU A 100 10.08 -6.19 9.40
N PRO A 101 9.90 -5.96 10.72
CA PRO A 101 8.53 -5.81 11.20
C PRO A 101 8.47 -4.80 12.41
N LEU A 102 7.50 -3.89 12.60
CA LEU A 102 6.27 -4.10 13.42
C LEU A 102 5.69 -2.81 14.04
N PRO A 103 4.41 -2.78 14.51
CA PRO A 103 3.78 -1.74 15.35
C PRO A 103 4.46 -1.41 16.67
N ALA A 104 3.88 -0.42 17.38
CA ALA A 104 4.23 0.13 18.70
C ALA A 104 5.74 0.35 18.89
N HIS A 105 6.45 -0.73 19.11
CA HIS A 105 7.85 -0.97 18.82
C HIS A 105 8.15 -0.99 17.29
N LEU A 106 7.67 0.02 16.53
CA LEU A 106 8.15 0.50 15.20
C LEU A 106 9.60 1.06 15.29
N ALA A 107 10.32 0.53 16.27
CA ALA A 107 11.66 0.78 16.75
C ALA A 107 12.64 0.90 15.59
N PRO A 108 13.57 1.88 15.65
CA PRO A 108 14.69 1.76 16.63
C PRO A 108 14.91 2.87 17.70
N PRO A 109 15.49 2.53 18.88
CA PRO A 109 16.19 3.43 19.83
C PRO A 109 17.60 2.90 20.28
N PRO A 110 18.48 3.62 21.05
CA PRO A 110 18.53 5.04 21.41
C PRO A 110 19.93 5.71 21.29
N GLU A 111 20.85 5.28 20.41
CA GLU A 111 22.18 5.94 20.27
C GLU A 111 22.63 6.16 18.82
N ASN A 112 21.68 6.58 17.97
CA ASN A 112 21.91 7.03 16.60
C ASN A 112 22.57 5.96 15.69
N LYS A 113 21.84 5.06 15.02
CA LYS A 113 20.61 5.31 14.25
C LYS A 113 20.73 6.44 13.21
N GLU A 114 21.83 7.19 13.14
CA GLU A 114 21.84 8.50 12.46
C GLU A 114 21.69 8.37 10.94
N GLY A 115 20.68 9.06 10.40
CA GLY A 115 20.26 8.98 9.00
C GLY A 115 19.10 8.02 8.69
N THR A 116 18.56 7.28 9.67
CA THR A 116 17.57 6.23 9.37
C THR A 116 16.18 6.73 8.95
N LEU A 117 15.92 6.68 7.65
CA LEU A 117 14.62 6.30 7.11
C LEU A 117 14.70 4.79 6.80
N VAL A 118 14.28 3.92 7.74
CA VAL A 118 14.39 2.45 7.58
C VAL A 118 13.29 1.87 6.71
N THR A 119 12.11 2.49 6.73
CA THR A 119 10.87 1.97 6.17
C THR A 119 10.04 3.12 5.63
N GLU A 120 9.55 2.98 4.40
CA GLU A 120 8.52 3.85 3.84
C GLU A 120 7.15 3.20 4.05
N LEU A 121 6.23 3.94 4.69
CA LEU A 121 4.80 3.65 4.70
C LEU A 121 4.11 4.79 3.94
N ALA A 122 3.44 4.46 2.85
CA ALA A 122 2.65 5.39 2.07
C ALA A 122 1.24 4.84 1.83
N TYR A 123 0.29 5.73 1.60
CA TYR A 123 -1.07 5.38 1.22
C TYR A 123 -1.62 6.40 0.23
N ALA A 124 -2.56 5.96 -0.60
CA ALA A 124 -3.29 6.82 -1.53
C ALA A 124 -4.73 6.31 -1.63
N LEU A 125 -5.71 7.18 -1.40
CA LEU A 125 -7.14 6.86 -1.53
C LEU A 125 -7.78 7.68 -2.66
N LEU A 126 -8.75 7.09 -3.34
CA LEU A 126 -9.62 7.80 -4.28
C LEU A 126 -10.54 8.79 -3.52
N PRO A 127 -10.95 9.92 -4.14
CA PRO A 127 -11.74 10.96 -3.47
C PRO A 127 -13.01 10.47 -2.77
N ALA A 128 -13.68 9.45 -3.33
CA ALA A 128 -14.90 8.85 -2.76
C ALA A 128 -14.71 8.18 -1.38
N ALA A 129 -13.46 7.93 -0.97
CA ALA A 129 -13.11 7.32 0.32
C ALA A 129 -12.59 8.32 1.37
N TRP A 130 -12.40 9.58 1.00
CA TRP A 130 -11.88 10.61 1.90
C TRP A 130 -12.87 10.95 3.03
N GLY A 131 -12.36 11.36 4.19
CA GLY A 131 -13.16 11.72 5.37
C GLY A 131 -13.83 10.56 6.12
N LYS A 132 -13.77 9.32 5.62
CA LYS A 132 -14.44 8.14 6.23
C LYS A 132 -13.61 7.41 7.30
N GLY A 133 -12.37 7.82 7.55
CA GLY A 133 -11.42 7.14 8.44
C GLY A 133 -10.81 5.85 7.89
N PHE A 134 -11.07 5.52 6.61
CA PHE A 134 -10.62 4.26 5.99
C PHE A 134 -9.10 4.12 5.91
N ALA A 135 -8.35 5.21 5.71
CA ALA A 135 -6.89 5.17 5.75
C ALA A 135 -6.40 4.67 7.13
N THR A 136 -6.91 5.24 8.22
CA THR A 136 -6.53 4.85 9.60
C THR A 136 -6.85 3.38 9.89
N GLU A 137 -8.04 2.92 9.51
CA GLU A 137 -8.48 1.53 9.71
C GLU A 137 -7.65 0.54 8.89
N ALA A 138 -7.36 0.86 7.63
CA ALA A 138 -6.54 0.02 6.75
C ALA A 138 -5.06 0.02 7.18
N LEU A 139 -4.49 1.17 7.57
CA LEU A 139 -3.13 1.24 8.12
C LEU A 139 -3.04 0.41 9.41
N GLY A 140 -4.00 0.55 10.33
CA GLY A 140 -4.07 -0.23 11.56
C GLY A 140 -4.05 -1.74 11.25
N ALA A 141 -4.93 -2.21 10.37
CA ALA A 141 -4.98 -3.62 10.00
C ALA A 141 -3.67 -4.15 9.37
N VAL A 142 -3.00 -3.37 8.51
CA VAL A 142 -1.68 -3.77 7.96
C VAL A 142 -0.62 -3.83 9.05
N LEU A 143 -0.63 -2.87 9.97
CA LEU A 143 0.28 -2.79 11.11
C LEU A 143 0.05 -3.96 12.08
N ASP A 144 -1.18 -4.19 12.53
CA ASP A 144 -1.54 -5.30 13.42
C ASP A 144 -1.23 -6.67 12.77
N ALA A 145 -1.47 -6.80 11.46
CA ALA A 145 -1.12 -8.01 10.71
C ALA A 145 0.39 -8.22 10.61
N LEU A 146 1.19 -7.15 10.55
CA LEU A 146 2.64 -7.27 10.70
C LEU A 146 2.96 -7.82 12.10
N GLU A 147 2.37 -7.26 13.17
CA GLU A 147 2.58 -7.71 14.58
C GLU A 147 2.39 -9.19 14.76
N ALA A 148 1.24 -9.69 14.31
CA ALA A 148 0.92 -11.11 14.35
C ALA A 148 1.91 -11.97 13.52
N ASN A 149 2.42 -11.46 12.40
CA ASN A 149 3.33 -12.21 11.51
C ASN A 149 4.78 -12.31 12.02
N ALA A 150 5.19 -11.56 13.05
CA ALA A 150 6.55 -11.63 13.61
C ALA A 150 6.61 -12.15 15.07
N GLY A 151 5.47 -12.54 15.64
CA GLY A 151 5.40 -13.35 16.87
C GLY A 151 5.46 -14.87 16.63
N ASN A 152 5.65 -15.31 15.38
CA ASN A 152 5.77 -16.71 14.92
C ASN A 152 7.17 -16.98 14.35
#